data_AF-A0AAW3MED5-F1
#
_entry.id   AF-A0AAW3MED5-F1
#
_cell.length_a   1.000
_cell.length_b   1.000
_cell.length_c   1.000
_cell.angle_alpha   90.00
_cell.angle_beta   90.00
_cell.angle_gamma   90.00
#
_symmetry.space_group_name_H-M   'P 1'
#
loop_
_entity.id
_entity.type
_entity.pdbx_description
1 polymer ?
#
loop_
_entity_poly.entity_id
_entity_poly.type
_entity_poly.pdbx_seq_one_letter_code
_entity_poly.pdbx_strand_id
1 'polypeptide(L)'
;MQERLFETRLTKAQRKVAAKYLKEYFTLPSRIESKRAMAEMSATKLTPGYNPSEVQTHQAPSSKVERYTLAMDEVSLLEQRFVILSRIHDTLIDDQQRELWELLYDPRYYRKDELVMSMMQIYSTNTYYGIKHKLLGIVHDHFGDSY
;
A
#
# COMPACT_ATOMS: atom_id res chain seq x y z
N MET A 1 6.70 17.10 -21.38
CA MET A 1 6.81 16.35 -20.11
C MET A 1 7.98 15.39 -20.31
N GLN A 2 9.08 15.52 -19.56
CA GLN A 2 10.25 14.65 -19.72
C GLN A 2 9.85 13.18 -19.49
N GLU A 3 10.18 12.30 -20.42
CA GLU A 3 10.08 10.85 -20.22
C GLU A 3 10.99 10.46 -19.06
N ARG A 4 10.43 10.33 -17.86
CA ARG A 4 11.15 9.76 -16.72
C ARG A 4 11.44 8.31 -17.08
N LEU A 5 12.71 7.95 -17.19
CA LEU A 5 13.14 6.57 -17.42
C LEU A 5 12.94 5.79 -16.12
N PHE A 6 11.87 4.99 -16.05
CA PHE A 6 11.62 4.11 -14.92
C PHE A 6 12.40 2.79 -15.07
N GLU A 7 12.92 2.23 -13.97
CA GLU A 7 13.55 0.92 -14.02
C GLU A 7 12.50 -0.16 -14.27
N THR A 8 12.58 -0.82 -15.42
CA THR A 8 11.63 -1.87 -15.84
C THR A 8 12.16 -3.28 -15.60
N ARG A 9 13.47 -3.43 -15.36
CA ARG A 9 14.16 -4.69 -15.07
C ARG A 9 14.28 -4.92 -13.57
N LEU A 10 13.14 -4.95 -12.90
CA LEU A 10 13.06 -5.26 -11.48
C LEU A 10 13.42 -6.73 -11.21
N THR A 11 14.05 -7.01 -10.07
CA THR A 11 14.21 -8.39 -9.55
C THR A 11 12.85 -8.97 -9.11
N LYS A 12 12.78 -10.29 -8.89
CA LYS A 12 11.56 -10.95 -8.39
C LYS A 12 11.08 -10.38 -7.05
N ALA A 13 12.02 -10.04 -6.16
CA ALA A 13 11.71 -9.46 -4.86
C ALA A 13 11.11 -8.04 -5.01
N GLN A 14 11.75 -7.19 -5.82
CA GLN A 14 11.27 -5.84 -6.10
C GLN A 14 9.88 -5.86 -6.75
N ARG A 15 9.64 -6.75 -7.72
CA ARG A 15 8.30 -6.93 -8.32
C ARG A 15 7.25 -7.31 -7.28
N LYS A 16 7.59 -8.17 -6.32
CA LYS A 16 6.67 -8.58 -5.24
C LYS A 16 6.33 -7.41 -4.32
N VAL A 17 7.30 -6.55 -4.01
CA VAL A 17 7.11 -5.35 -3.18
C VAL A 17 6.25 -4.32 -3.91
N ALA A 18 6.57 -3.99 -5.16
CA ALA A 18 5.76 -3.08 -5.97
C ALA A 18 4.31 -3.60 -6.14
N ALA A 19 4.15 -4.89 -6.42
CA ALA A 19 2.83 -5.54 -6.48
C ALA A 19 2.06 -5.46 -5.16
N LYS A 20 2.75 -5.49 -4.01
CA LYS A 20 2.12 -5.31 -2.70
C LYS A 20 1.55 -3.90 -2.56
N TYR A 21 2.30 -2.87 -2.95
CA TYR A 21 1.83 -1.48 -2.89
C TYR A 21 0.64 -1.21 -3.83
N LEU A 22 0.66 -1.78 -5.05
CA LEU A 22 -0.48 -1.72 -5.98
C LEU A 22 -1.76 -2.29 -5.34
N LYS A 23 -1.68 -3.41 -4.62
CA LYS A 23 -2.82 -3.98 -3.88
C LYS A 23 -3.20 -3.15 -2.66
N GLU A 24 -2.20 -2.59 -1.99
CA GLU A 24 -2.40 -1.82 -0.77
C GLU A 24 -3.30 -0.61 -1.02
N TYR A 25 -3.16 0.04 -2.17
CA TYR A 25 -3.98 1.17 -2.61
C TYR A 25 -5.48 0.97 -2.35
N PHE A 26 -6.05 -0.19 -2.70
CA PHE A 26 -7.48 -0.48 -2.52
C PHE A 26 -7.91 -0.68 -1.07
N THR A 27 -6.97 -0.97 -0.18
CA THR A 27 -7.23 -1.31 1.23
C THR A 27 -6.78 -0.22 2.19
N LEU A 28 -5.91 0.71 1.75
CA LEU A 28 -5.38 1.79 2.57
C LEU A 28 -6.48 2.67 3.18
N PRO A 29 -7.51 3.12 2.43
CA PRO A 29 -8.56 3.95 3.02
C PRO A 29 -9.23 3.31 4.24
N SER A 30 -9.69 2.06 4.10
CA SER A 30 -10.33 1.33 5.20
C SER A 30 -9.35 1.02 6.35
N ARG A 31 -8.07 0.77 6.04
CA ARG A 31 -7.03 0.54 7.06
C ARG A 31 -6.72 1.80 7.85
N ILE A 32 -6.62 2.96 7.19
CA ILE A 32 -6.42 4.26 7.82
C ILE A 32 -7.59 4.56 8.78
N GLU A 33 -8.83 4.41 8.29
CA GLU A 33 -10.03 4.63 9.09
C GLU A 33 -10.08 3.71 10.33
N SER A 34 -9.83 2.40 10.12
CA SER A 34 -9.81 1.42 11.21
C SER A 34 -8.72 1.72 12.25
N LYS A 35 -7.52 2.11 11.79
CA LYS A 35 -6.40 2.44 12.68
C LYS A 35 -6.66 3.72 13.46
N ARG A 36 -7.26 4.74 12.84
CA ARG A 36 -7.67 5.97 13.51
C ARG A 36 -8.71 5.69 14.60
N ALA A 37 -9.75 4.93 14.29
CA ALA A 37 -10.76 4.52 15.28
C ALA A 37 -10.14 3.72 16.45
N MET A 38 -9.19 2.81 16.16
CA MET A 38 -8.48 2.07 17.20
C MET A 38 -7.59 2.97 18.07
N ALA A 39 -6.92 3.96 17.49
CA ALA A 39 -6.12 4.94 18.22
C ALA A 39 -7.00 5.72 19.22
N GLU A 40 -8.14 6.24 18.75
CA GLU A 40 -9.11 6.98 19.58
C GLU A 40 -9.68 6.12 20.71
N MET A 41 -10.04 4.86 20.42
CA MET A 41 -10.48 3.89 21.44
C MET A 41 -9.38 3.58 22.47
N SER A 42 -8.12 3.46 22.05
CA SER A 42 -7.00 3.17 22.94
C SER A 42 -6.71 4.34 23.91
N ALA A 43 -6.99 5.57 23.48
CA ALA A 43 -6.88 6.76 24.32
C ALA A 43 -8.01 6.84 25.36
N THR A 44 -9.19 6.32 25.05
CA THR A 44 -10.39 6.39 25.90
C THR A 44 -10.58 5.21 26.84
N LYS A 45 -10.05 4.01 26.55
CA LYS A 45 -10.18 2.84 27.45
C LYS A 45 -9.51 3.09 28.81
N LEU A 46 -10.33 3.12 29.87
CA LEU A 46 -9.93 2.76 31.23
C LEU A 46 -9.65 1.25 31.23
N THR A 47 -8.44 0.84 31.60
CA THR A 47 -8.10 -0.56 31.86
C THR A 47 -8.98 -1.08 33.01
N PRO A 48 -9.92 -2.02 32.79
CA PRO A 48 -10.63 -2.66 33.88
C PRO A 48 -9.72 -3.77 34.43
N GLY A 49 -9.31 -3.65 35.69
CA GLY A 49 -8.59 -4.73 36.40
C GLY A 49 -7.07 -4.57 36.50
N TYR A 50 -6.56 -3.40 36.90
CA TYR A 50 -5.17 -3.30 37.34
C TYR A 50 -5.03 -4.00 38.71
N ASN A 51 -4.55 -5.25 38.70
CA ASN A 51 -4.01 -5.90 39.89
C ASN A 51 -2.48 -5.72 39.86
N PRO A 52 -1.89 -4.91 40.76
CA PRO A 52 -0.47 -4.60 40.71
C PRO A 52 0.33 -5.75 41.34
N SER A 53 0.64 -6.77 40.55
CA SER A 53 1.67 -7.76 40.90
C SER A 53 2.74 -7.77 39.81
N GLU A 54 3.80 -7.01 40.07
CA GLU A 54 5.20 -7.22 39.67
C GLU A 54 5.48 -7.95 38.35
N VAL A 55 5.63 -7.21 37.25
CA VAL A 55 6.74 -7.36 36.29
C VAL A 55 6.95 -6.00 35.60
N GLN A 56 7.96 -5.23 36.02
CA GLN A 56 8.42 -4.06 35.26
C GLN A 56 9.31 -4.52 34.09
N THR A 57 8.74 -4.61 32.90
CA THR A 57 9.49 -4.70 31.63
C THR A 57 9.55 -3.32 30.98
N HIS A 58 10.77 -2.80 30.82
CA HIS A 58 11.10 -1.42 30.42
C HIS A 58 10.81 -1.03 28.95
N GLN A 59 9.74 -1.51 28.31
CA GLN A 59 9.44 -1.16 26.91
C GLN A 59 7.94 -1.00 26.56
N ALA A 60 7.05 -0.86 27.55
CA ALA A 60 5.67 -0.50 27.28
C ALA A 60 5.51 1.04 27.31
N PRO A 61 4.85 1.68 26.32
CA PRO A 61 4.52 3.10 26.38
C PRO A 61 3.74 3.38 27.66
N SER A 62 4.29 4.29 28.47
CA SER A 62 3.93 4.49 29.86
C SER A 62 2.62 5.27 30.04
N SER A 63 2.16 5.96 28.97
CA SER A 63 1.03 6.87 28.99
C SER A 63 -0.01 6.58 27.90
N LYS A 64 -1.28 6.91 28.17
CA LYS A 64 -2.36 6.92 27.15
C LYS A 64 -2.01 7.86 25.99
N VAL A 65 -1.35 8.97 26.29
CA VAL A 65 -0.91 9.97 25.30
C VAL A 65 0.15 9.36 24.38
N GLU A 66 1.16 8.69 24.94
CA GLU A 66 2.22 8.04 24.15
C GLU A 66 1.69 6.93 23.23
N ARG A 67 0.71 6.14 23.69
CA ARG A 67 0.05 5.12 22.85
C ARG A 67 -0.74 5.75 21.71
N TYR A 68 -1.44 6.83 21.98
CA TYR A 68 -2.20 7.56 20.97
C TYR A 68 -1.27 8.21 19.93
N THR A 69 -0.19 8.86 20.37
CA THR A 69 0.76 9.50 19.44
C THR A 69 1.43 8.47 18.54
N LEU A 70 1.90 7.35 19.08
CA LEU A 70 2.50 6.27 18.27
C LEU A 70 1.51 5.69 17.26
N ALA A 71 0.24 5.52 17.64
CA ALA A 71 -0.79 5.04 16.72
C ALA A 71 -1.09 6.09 15.62
N MET A 72 -1.11 7.38 15.96
CA MET A 72 -1.32 8.45 14.99
C MET A 72 -0.12 8.67 14.05
N ASP A 73 1.11 8.38 14.51
CA ASP A 73 2.29 8.37 13.65
C ASP A 73 2.17 7.24 12.59
N GLU A 74 1.70 6.05 12.98
CA GLU A 74 1.41 4.96 12.03
C GLU A 74 0.32 5.36 11.03
N VAL A 75 -0.76 6.01 11.50
CA VAL A 75 -1.83 6.55 10.63
C VAL A 75 -1.26 7.55 9.63
N SER A 76 -0.41 8.48 10.07
CA SER A 76 0.22 9.50 9.22
C SER A 76 1.10 8.86 8.13
N LEU A 77 1.84 7.80 8.45
CA LEU A 77 2.63 7.05 7.47
C LEU A 77 1.75 6.36 6.42
N LEU A 78 0.60 5.80 6.83
CA LEU A 78 -0.36 5.18 5.91
C LEU A 78 -1.02 6.21 5.00
N GLU A 79 -1.35 7.39 5.53
CA GLU A 79 -1.90 8.51 4.75
C GLU A 79 -0.91 9.02 3.71
N GLN A 80 0.36 9.25 4.10
CA GLN A 80 1.41 9.64 3.15
C GLN A 80 1.57 8.60 2.03
N ARG A 81 1.55 7.31 2.37
CA ARG A 81 1.59 6.23 1.37
C ARG A 81 0.38 6.28 0.43
N PHE A 82 -0.81 6.51 0.97
CA PHE A 82 -2.03 6.62 0.16
C PHE A 82 -1.98 7.82 -0.78
N VAL A 83 -1.48 8.96 -0.32
CA VAL A 83 -1.28 10.16 -1.15
C VAL A 83 -0.31 9.88 -2.30
N ILE A 84 0.81 9.21 -2.03
CA ILE A 84 1.78 8.85 -3.08
C ILE A 84 1.12 7.92 -4.11
N LEU A 85 0.44 6.86 -3.66
CA LEU A 85 -0.22 5.91 -4.58
C LEU A 85 -1.33 6.55 -5.41
N SER A 86 -2.15 7.41 -4.79
CA SER A 86 -3.21 8.15 -5.49
C SER A 86 -2.60 9.05 -6.56
N ARG A 87 -1.51 9.77 -6.21
CA ARG A 87 -0.80 10.59 -7.18
C ARG A 87 -0.23 9.78 -8.34
N ILE A 88 0.37 8.61 -8.08
CA ILE A 88 0.84 7.72 -9.14
C ILE A 88 -0.33 7.34 -10.04
N HIS A 89 -1.42 6.85 -9.46
CA HIS A 89 -2.63 6.44 -10.18
C HIS A 89 -3.18 7.54 -11.09
N ASP A 90 -3.30 8.76 -10.55
CA ASP A 90 -3.82 9.92 -11.27
C ASP A 90 -2.88 10.43 -12.36
N THR A 91 -1.57 10.25 -12.19
CA THR A 91 -0.53 10.71 -13.14
C THR A 91 -0.12 9.65 -14.15
N LEU A 92 -0.68 8.44 -14.09
CA LEU A 92 -0.49 7.45 -15.16
C LEU A 92 -0.96 8.04 -16.49
N ILE A 93 -0.03 8.11 -17.43
CA ILE A 93 -0.25 8.69 -18.77
C ILE A 93 -1.06 7.73 -19.66
N ASP A 94 -0.98 6.44 -19.37
CA ASP A 94 -1.52 5.35 -20.19
C ASP A 94 -2.75 4.74 -19.49
N ASP A 95 -3.91 4.87 -20.12
CA ASP A 95 -5.17 4.29 -19.64
C ASP A 95 -5.06 2.77 -19.42
N GLN A 96 -4.25 2.07 -20.22
CA GLN A 96 -4.05 0.63 -20.05
C GLN A 96 -3.27 0.29 -18.77
N GLN A 97 -2.40 1.17 -18.29
CA GLN A 97 -1.71 0.95 -17.00
C GLN A 97 -2.67 1.10 -15.83
N ARG A 98 -3.59 2.06 -15.90
CA ARG A 98 -4.63 2.27 -14.90
C ARG A 98 -5.62 1.11 -14.88
N GLU A 99 -6.10 0.72 -16.05
CA GLU A 99 -6.99 -0.44 -16.20
C GLU A 99 -6.32 -1.73 -15.69
N LEU A 100 -5.05 -1.95 -16.02
CA LEU A 100 -4.29 -3.09 -15.49
C LEU A 100 -4.21 -3.06 -13.96
N TRP A 101 -3.99 -1.88 -13.37
CA TRP A 101 -3.96 -1.71 -11.92
C TRP A 101 -5.29 -2.17 -11.30
N GLU A 102 -6.40 -1.61 -11.76
CA GLU A 102 -7.75 -1.90 -11.26
C GLU A 102 -8.14 -3.37 -11.48
N LEU A 103 -7.81 -3.94 -12.64
CA LEU A 103 -8.23 -5.31 -12.96
C LEU A 103 -7.43 -6.37 -12.22
N LEU A 104 -6.10 -6.21 -12.14
CA LEU A 104 -5.20 -7.25 -11.62
C LEU A 104 -4.95 -7.12 -10.11
N TYR A 105 -4.92 -5.91 -9.57
CA TYR A 105 -4.48 -5.65 -8.21
C TYR A 105 -5.61 -5.30 -7.23
N ASP A 106 -6.84 -5.09 -7.70
CA ASP A 106 -7.99 -5.01 -6.80
C ASP A 106 -8.21 -6.37 -6.12
N PRO A 107 -8.03 -6.47 -4.79
CA PRO A 107 -8.19 -7.74 -4.07
C PRO A 107 -9.63 -8.28 -4.10
N ARG A 108 -10.62 -7.49 -4.51
CA ARG A 108 -12.03 -7.93 -4.59
C ARG A 108 -12.27 -9.03 -5.63
N TYR A 109 -11.44 -9.10 -6.68
CA TYR A 109 -11.78 -9.87 -7.88
C TYR A 109 -10.84 -11.02 -8.23
N TYR A 110 -9.76 -11.26 -7.46
CA TYR A 110 -8.80 -12.37 -7.64
C TYR A 110 -8.59 -12.83 -9.10
N ARG A 111 -8.27 -11.90 -10.00
CA ARG A 111 -8.13 -12.19 -11.44
C ARG A 111 -6.74 -12.73 -11.77
N LYS A 112 -6.68 -13.69 -12.70
CA LYS A 112 -5.43 -14.18 -13.30
C LYS A 112 -5.05 -13.32 -14.50
N ASP A 113 -3.76 -13.31 -14.83
CA ASP A 113 -3.21 -12.54 -15.97
C ASP A 113 -3.96 -12.81 -17.29
N GLU A 114 -4.29 -14.07 -17.60
CA GLU A 114 -5.03 -14.45 -18.82
C GLU A 114 -6.42 -13.81 -18.92
N LEU A 115 -7.15 -13.73 -17.79
CA LEU A 115 -8.46 -13.10 -17.75
C LEU A 115 -8.34 -11.59 -17.92
N VAL A 116 -7.36 -10.97 -17.26
CA VAL A 116 -7.11 -9.54 -17.38
C VAL A 116 -6.71 -9.17 -18.81
N MET A 117 -5.84 -9.97 -19.45
CA MET A 117 -5.50 -9.80 -20.87
C MET A 117 -6.74 -9.83 -21.77
N SER A 118 -7.66 -10.76 -21.54
CA SER A 118 -8.92 -10.86 -22.28
C SER A 118 -9.82 -9.64 -22.05
N MET A 119 -9.96 -9.20 -20.80
CA MET A 119 -10.78 -8.03 -20.43
C MET A 119 -10.24 -6.72 -21.05
N MET A 120 -8.92 -6.54 -21.04
CA MET A 120 -8.23 -5.39 -21.65
C MET A 120 -8.10 -5.51 -23.18
N GLN A 121 -8.58 -6.60 -23.79
CA GLN A 121 -8.47 -6.89 -25.21
C GLN A 121 -7.01 -6.90 -25.73
N ILE A 122 -6.06 -7.35 -24.90
CA ILE A 122 -4.64 -7.47 -25.25
C ILE A 122 -4.34 -8.91 -25.67
N TYR A 123 -4.11 -9.11 -26.96
CA TYR A 123 -3.80 -10.43 -27.52
C TYR A 123 -2.31 -10.78 -27.49
N SER A 124 -1.44 -9.78 -27.35
CA SER A 124 0.01 -9.96 -27.30
C SER A 124 0.50 -10.08 -25.86
N THR A 125 1.01 -11.26 -25.51
CA THR A 125 1.66 -11.52 -24.21
C THR A 125 2.80 -10.53 -23.95
N ASN A 126 3.61 -10.21 -24.96
CA ASN A 126 4.72 -9.27 -24.83
C ASN A 126 4.24 -7.85 -24.50
N THR A 127 3.13 -7.43 -25.11
CA THR A 127 2.53 -6.11 -24.85
C THR A 127 2.01 -6.06 -23.42
N TYR A 128 1.25 -7.07 -22.99
CA TYR A 128 0.72 -7.16 -21.63
C TYR A 128 1.81 -7.09 -20.56
N TYR A 129 2.84 -7.93 -20.68
CA TYR A 129 3.95 -7.91 -19.72
C TYR A 129 4.79 -6.64 -19.82
N GLY A 130 4.87 -6.01 -20.99
CA GLY A 130 5.49 -4.69 -21.14
C GLY A 130 4.77 -3.62 -20.31
N ILE A 131 3.44 -3.56 -20.38
CA ILE A 131 2.61 -2.64 -19.57
C ILE A 131 2.78 -2.96 -18.09
N LYS A 132 2.69 -4.25 -17.72
CA LYS A 132 2.84 -4.71 -16.33
C LYS A 132 4.20 -4.35 -15.74
N HIS A 133 5.28 -4.56 -16.49
CA HIS A 133 6.63 -4.24 -16.02
C HIS A 133 6.85 -2.74 -15.89
N LYS A 134 6.30 -1.93 -16.80
CA LYS A 134 6.31 -0.46 -16.67
C LYS A 134 5.57 0.00 -15.42
N LEU A 135 4.36 -0.49 -15.19
CA LEU A 135 3.58 -0.14 -13.99
C LEU A 135 4.33 -0.51 -12.71
N LEU A 136 4.90 -1.71 -12.66
CA LEU A 136 5.70 -2.14 -11.50
C LEU A 136 6.96 -1.28 -11.32
N GLY A 137 7.62 -0.88 -12.41
CA GLY A 137 8.77 0.02 -12.40
C GLY A 137 8.44 1.40 -11.84
N ILE A 138 7.32 1.99 -12.28
CA ILE A 138 6.81 3.27 -11.77
C ILE A 138 6.62 3.19 -10.25
N VAL A 139 5.88 2.18 -9.77
CA VAL A 139 5.64 2.04 -8.32
C VAL A 139 6.95 1.77 -7.56
N HIS A 140 7.85 0.98 -8.13
CA HIS A 140 9.14 0.71 -7.51
C HIS A 140 9.97 1.99 -7.36
N ASP A 141 10.08 2.86 -8.37
CA ASP A 141 10.85 4.10 -8.25
C ASP A 141 10.33 5.03 -7.13
N HIS A 142 9.04 4.94 -6.80
CA HIS A 142 8.47 5.73 -5.72
C HIS A 142 8.68 5.15 -4.31
N PHE A 143 8.92 3.83 -4.18
CA PHE A 143 8.96 3.14 -2.89
C PHE A 143 10.21 2.26 -2.66
N GLY A 144 11.01 2.03 -3.70
CA GLY A 144 12.07 1.03 -3.78
C GLY A 144 13.37 1.40 -3.08
N ASP A 145 13.58 2.68 -2.80
CA ASP A 145 14.77 3.18 -2.08
C ASP A 145 14.61 3.14 -0.55
N SER A 146 13.49 2.62 -0.05
CA SER A 146 13.18 2.56 1.39
C SER A 146 13.16 1.13 1.91
N TYR A 147 14.30 0.43 1.85
CA TYR A 147 14.58 -0.77 2.67
C TYR A 147 16.08 -0.96 2.87
#